data_AF-A0AAF0E2Z8-F1
#
_entry.id   AF-A0AAF0E2Z8-F1
#
_cell.length_a   1.000
_cell.length_b   1.000
_cell.length_c   1.000
_cell.angle_alpha   90.00
_cell.angle_beta   90.00
_cell.angle_gamma   90.00
#
_symmetry.space_group_name_H-M   'P 1'
#
loop_
_entity.id
_entity.type
_entity.pdbx_description
1 polymer ?
#
loop_
_entity_poly.entity_id
_entity_poly.type
_entity_poly.pdbx_seq_one_letter_code
_entity_poly.pdbx_strand_id
1 'polypeptide(L)'
;MPAHRRALSERQESRLVLYLDQHMLQIQRGFQKRHEPHAPLATLAAFLAQWEPMLDVVSATPLRGSAAALRDAYLLRLTTDLTEGIVGYAARGAADRDALLERVLVWADILDQLWAARIQRIPLALADARRLAHTRFPTHESTQARRADAESVRPLPHAHGALDPEIPTYDQTERVRLRDVLARAEQQLFGWMRDTLGMPRPPEQDADAHADETIASSDGAAWAADAPPRPDAAEQDAPSDARNEPTDADDAHEDSRTASPEDPRTDREERQAPPAGPPRDPAEGGASAAAEHAHYADLFRTKVRSTLTQLDPDADDAEDDAEDDAEAPADDDAEAPADDPPRKRARHEAPVPGEALEYWDMQYARTFARALQQLREGGAT
;
A
#
# COMPACT_ATOMS: atom_id res chain seq x y z
N MET A 1 -2.16 30.47 4.78
CA MET A 1 -0.76 30.69 5.20
C MET A 1 0.03 29.41 4.93
N PRO A 2 1.09 29.39 4.10
CA PRO A 2 1.81 28.17 3.75
C PRO A 2 2.81 27.79 4.85
N ALA A 3 2.31 27.28 5.99
CA ALA A 3 3.10 26.93 7.17
C ALA A 3 3.94 25.65 7.00
N HIS A 4 3.75 24.88 5.93
CA HIS A 4 4.41 23.57 5.72
C HIS A 4 5.69 23.64 4.89
N ARG A 5 6.48 24.71 5.03
CA ARG A 5 7.70 24.91 4.20
C ARG A 5 9.01 24.57 4.92
N ARG A 6 8.98 24.37 6.23
CA ARG A 6 10.21 24.10 7.00
C ARG A 6 10.52 22.62 7.01
N ALA A 7 11.75 22.26 6.64
CA ALA A 7 12.27 20.90 6.78
C ALA A 7 12.19 20.46 8.25
N LEU A 8 11.89 19.18 8.46
CA LEU A 8 11.92 18.59 9.79
C LEU A 8 13.36 18.48 10.27
N SER A 9 13.58 18.65 11.57
CA SER A 9 14.85 18.29 12.19
C SER A 9 14.98 16.77 12.30
N GLU A 10 16.21 16.25 12.35
CA GLU A 10 16.49 14.81 12.51
C GLU A 10 15.75 14.19 13.71
N ARG A 11 15.66 14.94 14.82
CA ARG A 11 14.90 14.50 16.01
C ARG A 11 13.39 14.42 15.75
N GLN A 12 12.85 15.33 14.94
CA GLN A 12 11.43 15.28 14.54
C GLN A 12 11.18 14.13 13.56
N GLU A 13 12.07 13.91 12.60
CA GLU A 13 11.99 12.77 11.67
C GLU A 13 12.04 11.43 12.43
N SER A 14 12.97 11.29 13.38
CA SER A 14 13.06 10.08 14.22
C SER A 14 11.80 9.81 15.04
N ARG A 15 11.20 10.87 15.61
CA ARG A 15 9.93 10.77 16.36
C ARG A 15 8.76 10.42 15.45
N LEU A 16 8.74 11.00 14.24
CA LEU A 16 7.72 10.73 13.23
C LEU A 16 7.77 9.27 12.77
N VAL A 17 8.96 8.73 12.48
CA VAL A 17 9.16 7.30 12.17
C VAL A 17 8.61 6.42 13.29
N LEU A 18 9.03 6.67 14.54
CA LEU A 18 8.59 5.89 15.69
C LEU A 18 7.06 5.89 15.83
N TYR A 19 6.44 7.07 15.70
CA TYR A 19 4.99 7.24 15.76
C TYR A 19 4.29 6.44 14.65
N LEU A 20 4.72 6.60 13.39
CA LEU A 20 4.11 5.94 12.25
C LEU A 20 4.27 4.41 12.34
N ASP A 21 5.46 3.91 12.65
CA ASP A 21 5.69 2.46 12.80
C ASP A 21 4.87 1.86 13.93
N GLN A 22 4.77 2.55 15.07
CA GLN A 22 3.95 2.10 16.20
C GLN A 22 2.47 2.03 15.81
N HIS A 23 1.94 3.05 15.16
CA HIS A 23 0.54 3.06 14.71
C HIS A 23 0.26 1.99 13.66
N MET A 24 1.13 1.80 12.66
CA MET A 24 0.97 0.73 11.67
C MET A 24 0.98 -0.64 12.32
N LEU A 25 1.88 -0.88 13.27
CA LEU A 25 1.94 -2.14 14.00
C LEU A 25 0.67 -2.39 14.81
N GLN A 26 0.09 -1.36 15.41
CA GLN A 26 -1.20 -1.46 16.12
C GLN A 26 -2.33 -1.84 15.16
N ILE A 27 -2.41 -1.19 13.99
CA ILE A 27 -3.42 -1.50 12.97
C ILE A 27 -3.25 -2.94 12.46
N GLN A 28 -2.03 -3.36 12.15
CA GLN A 28 -1.73 -4.72 11.68
C GLN A 28 -2.11 -5.78 12.73
N ARG A 29 -1.80 -5.55 14.01
CA ARG A 29 -2.23 -6.44 15.11
C ARG A 29 -3.75 -6.47 15.26
N GLY A 30 -4.40 -5.32 15.17
CA GLY A 30 -5.87 -5.23 15.22
C GLY A 30 -6.52 -5.97 14.05
N PHE A 31 -5.93 -5.86 12.86
CA PHE A 31 -6.38 -6.55 11.65
C PHE A 31 -6.23 -8.06 11.78
N GLN A 32 -5.11 -8.57 12.29
CA GLN A 32 -4.93 -10.01 12.54
C GLN A 32 -5.98 -10.57 13.52
N LYS A 33 -6.39 -9.77 14.49
CA LYS A 33 -7.40 -10.12 15.50
C LYS A 33 -8.84 -9.84 15.07
N ARG A 34 -9.10 -9.37 13.84
CA ARG A 34 -10.43 -8.89 13.40
C ARG A 34 -11.58 -9.90 13.53
N HIS A 35 -11.27 -11.19 13.62
CA HIS A 35 -12.27 -12.25 13.77
C HIS A 35 -12.65 -12.53 15.24
N GLU A 36 -11.97 -11.91 16.21
CA GLU A 36 -12.34 -12.01 17.62
C GLU A 36 -13.68 -11.27 17.89
N PRO A 37 -14.56 -11.77 18.77
CA PRO A 37 -15.90 -11.19 19.01
C PRO A 37 -15.92 -9.71 19.42
N HIS A 38 -14.82 -9.22 20.01
CA HIS A 38 -14.65 -7.85 20.49
C HIS A 38 -13.46 -7.16 19.81
N ALA A 39 -13.07 -7.60 18.62
CA ALA A 39 -11.96 -7.01 17.90
C ALA A 39 -12.27 -5.54 17.56
N PRO A 40 -11.34 -4.60 17.81
CA PRO A 40 -11.58 -3.19 17.50
C PRO A 40 -11.74 -2.92 16.00
N LEU A 41 -11.18 -3.80 15.16
CA LEU A 41 -11.20 -3.70 13.70
C LEU A 41 -12.03 -4.80 13.05
N ALA A 42 -13.12 -5.23 13.70
CA ALA A 42 -14.00 -6.27 13.17
C ALA A 42 -14.67 -5.90 11.84
N THR A 43 -14.82 -4.61 11.54
CA THR A 43 -15.46 -4.11 10.32
C THR A 43 -14.47 -3.36 9.43
N LEU A 44 -14.73 -3.39 8.12
CA LEU A 44 -13.96 -2.60 7.16
C LEU A 44 -14.05 -1.09 7.45
N ALA A 45 -15.19 -0.62 7.93
CA ALA A 45 -15.38 0.77 8.34
C ALA A 45 -14.42 1.16 9.47
N ALA A 46 -14.35 0.35 10.53
CA ALA A 46 -13.44 0.58 11.65
C ALA A 46 -11.97 0.48 11.22
N PHE A 47 -11.64 -0.46 10.31
CA PHE A 47 -10.31 -0.58 9.74
C PHE A 47 -9.88 0.69 8.99
N LEU A 48 -10.72 1.18 8.06
CA LEU A 48 -10.43 2.39 7.29
C LEU A 48 -10.32 3.63 8.20
N ALA A 49 -11.19 3.75 9.21
CA ALA A 49 -11.14 4.86 10.16
C ALA A 49 -9.81 4.94 10.91
N GLN A 50 -9.19 3.80 11.25
CA GLN A 50 -7.88 3.80 11.91
C GLN A 50 -6.73 4.31 11.03
N TRP A 51 -6.88 4.29 9.71
CA TRP A 51 -5.87 4.81 8.80
C TRP A 51 -5.97 6.34 8.64
N GLU A 52 -7.06 6.99 9.06
CA GLU A 52 -7.24 8.44 8.90
C GLU A 52 -6.14 9.25 9.59
N PRO A 53 -5.83 9.05 10.89
CA PRO A 53 -4.81 9.83 11.57
C PRO A 53 -3.42 9.64 10.95
N MET A 54 -3.16 8.45 10.41
CA MET A 54 -1.93 8.15 9.71
C MET A 54 -1.82 8.91 8.39
N LEU A 55 -2.88 8.92 7.59
CA LEU A 55 -2.92 9.66 6.33
C LEU A 55 -2.77 11.16 6.58
N ASP A 56 -3.39 11.68 7.64
CA ASP A 56 -3.23 13.08 8.06
C ASP A 56 -1.76 13.41 8.32
N VAL A 57 -1.07 12.62 9.14
CA VAL A 57 0.35 12.84 9.47
C VAL A 57 1.26 12.67 8.24
N VAL A 58 1.08 11.63 7.43
CA VAL A 58 1.88 11.39 6.22
C VAL A 58 1.69 12.51 5.20
N SER A 59 0.45 12.97 4.99
CA SER A 59 0.15 14.07 4.06
C SER A 59 0.67 15.44 4.55
N ALA A 60 0.76 15.64 5.86
CA ALA A 60 1.33 16.84 6.47
C ALA A 60 2.86 16.83 6.48
N THR A 61 3.50 15.67 6.25
CA THR A 61 4.96 15.55 6.20
C THR A 61 5.51 16.37 5.01
N PRO A 62 6.51 17.25 5.23
CA PRO A 62 7.06 18.10 4.17
C PRO A 62 7.67 17.30 3.01
N LEU A 63 7.43 17.74 1.78
CA LEU A 63 8.02 17.17 0.55
C LEU A 63 9.39 17.78 0.23
N ARG A 64 10.24 18.00 1.24
CA ARG A 64 11.57 18.60 1.08
C ARG A 64 12.62 17.79 1.83
N GLY A 65 13.80 17.63 1.24
CA GLY A 65 14.93 16.90 1.86
C GLY A 65 14.61 15.44 2.17
N SER A 66 15.17 14.92 3.27
CA SER A 66 14.95 13.55 3.78
C SER A 66 13.49 13.26 4.11
N ALA A 67 12.74 14.26 4.60
CA ALA A 67 11.31 14.12 4.90
C ALA A 67 10.46 13.78 3.66
N ALA A 68 10.90 14.16 2.45
CA ALA A 68 10.21 13.78 1.21
C ALA A 68 10.26 12.26 0.99
N ALA A 69 11.45 11.66 1.12
CA ALA A 69 11.63 10.22 1.01
C ALA A 69 10.85 9.46 2.10
N LEU A 70 10.81 10.02 3.31
CA LEU A 70 10.02 9.49 4.42
C LEU A 70 8.52 9.46 4.09
N ARG A 71 7.98 10.58 3.60
CA ARG A 71 6.59 10.68 3.17
C ARG A 71 6.27 9.66 2.07
N ASP A 72 7.13 9.54 1.07
CA ASP A 72 6.94 8.61 -0.04
C ASP A 72 6.95 7.15 0.45
N ALA A 73 7.88 6.79 1.34
CA ALA A 73 7.96 5.44 1.92
C ALA A 73 6.69 5.07 2.71
N TYR A 74 6.19 5.97 3.54
CA TYR A 74 4.96 5.71 4.31
C TYR A 74 3.69 5.80 3.47
N LEU A 75 3.64 6.66 2.45
CA LEU A 75 2.51 6.69 1.51
C LEU A 75 2.44 5.40 0.67
N LEU A 76 3.60 4.85 0.28
CA LEU A 76 3.68 3.53 -0.37
C LEU A 76 3.15 2.45 0.55
N ARG A 77 3.64 2.41 1.79
CA ARG A 77 3.23 1.40 2.77
C ARG A 77 1.74 1.52 3.13
N LEU A 78 1.23 2.74 3.28
CA LEU A 78 -0.20 3.02 3.44
C LEU A 78 -0.99 2.44 2.27
N THR A 79 -0.55 2.68 1.02
CA THR A 79 -1.24 2.17 -0.16
C THR A 79 -1.30 0.64 -0.14
N THR A 80 -0.16 -0.03 0.06
CA THR A 80 -0.06 -1.50 0.09
C THR A 80 -0.85 -2.11 1.26
N ASP A 81 -0.57 -1.70 2.50
CA ASP A 81 -1.19 -2.30 3.68
C ASP A 81 -2.70 -2.05 3.72
N LEU A 82 -3.16 -0.90 3.22
CA LEU A 82 -4.59 -0.57 3.13
C LEU A 82 -5.29 -1.43 2.08
N THR A 83 -4.76 -1.56 0.86
CA THR A 83 -5.41 -2.40 -0.18
C THR A 83 -5.37 -3.88 0.17
N GLU A 84 -4.28 -4.39 0.72
CA GLU A 84 -4.20 -5.78 1.22
C GLU A 84 -5.17 -6.01 2.39
N GLY A 85 -5.25 -5.06 3.32
CA GLY A 85 -6.20 -5.12 4.43
C GLY A 85 -7.66 -5.11 3.98
N ILE A 86 -8.02 -4.26 3.00
CA ILE A 86 -9.38 -4.20 2.43
C ILE A 86 -9.80 -5.59 1.90
N VAL A 87 -8.93 -6.27 1.16
CA VAL A 87 -9.20 -7.60 0.60
C VAL A 87 -9.52 -8.63 1.70
N GLY A 88 -8.97 -8.45 2.90
CA GLY A 88 -9.21 -9.31 4.06
C GLY A 88 -10.58 -9.17 4.74
N TYR A 89 -11.42 -8.24 4.30
CA TYR A 89 -12.79 -8.05 4.79
C TYR A 89 -13.82 -8.58 3.79
N ALA A 90 -14.61 -9.57 4.21
CA ALA A 90 -15.75 -10.04 3.44
C ALA A 90 -16.91 -9.02 3.56
N ALA A 91 -17.32 -8.42 2.45
CA ALA A 91 -18.50 -7.55 2.38
C ALA A 91 -19.72 -8.23 1.74
N ARG A 92 -19.61 -9.54 1.43
CA ARG A 92 -20.70 -10.31 0.82
C ARG A 92 -21.88 -10.44 1.78
N GLY A 93 -23.04 -9.93 1.37
CA GLY A 93 -24.27 -9.99 2.17
C GLY A 93 -24.37 -8.92 3.26
N ALA A 94 -23.44 -7.96 3.33
CA ALA A 94 -23.60 -6.78 4.18
C ALA A 94 -24.81 -5.95 3.71
N ALA A 95 -25.66 -5.52 4.65
CA ALA A 95 -26.80 -4.66 4.35
C ALA A 95 -26.37 -3.35 3.66
N ASP A 96 -25.22 -2.80 4.06
CA ASP A 96 -24.66 -1.54 3.56
C ASP A 96 -23.53 -1.74 2.54
N ARG A 97 -23.60 -2.80 1.73
CA ARG A 97 -22.55 -3.15 0.77
C ARG A 97 -22.15 -2.00 -0.15
N ASP A 98 -23.13 -1.32 -0.75
CA ASP A 98 -22.86 -0.23 -1.70
C ASP A 98 -22.15 0.95 -1.00
N ALA A 99 -22.52 1.27 0.25
CA ALA A 99 -21.86 2.30 1.03
C ALA A 99 -20.41 1.92 1.39
N LEU A 100 -20.14 0.63 1.60
CA LEU A 100 -18.76 0.13 1.79
C LEU A 100 -17.93 0.27 0.51
N LEU A 101 -18.50 -0.06 -0.66
CA LEU A 101 -17.82 0.11 -1.95
C LEU A 101 -17.50 1.58 -2.23
N GLU A 102 -18.48 2.48 -2.05
CA GLU A 102 -18.28 3.93 -2.13
C GLU A 102 -17.17 4.42 -1.20
N ARG A 103 -17.16 3.95 0.06
CA ARG A 103 -16.12 4.34 1.02
C ARG A 103 -14.73 3.92 0.57
N VAL A 104 -14.58 2.72 -0.01
CA VAL A 104 -13.29 2.27 -0.57
C VAL A 104 -12.89 3.11 -1.78
N LEU A 105 -13.82 3.49 -2.65
CA LEU A 105 -13.54 4.38 -3.79
C LEU A 105 -13.07 5.77 -3.34
N VAL A 106 -13.66 6.33 -2.27
CA VAL A 106 -13.20 7.59 -1.69
C VAL A 106 -11.74 7.49 -1.25
N TRP A 107 -11.38 6.41 -0.55
CA TRP A 107 -10.00 6.17 -0.12
C TRP A 107 -9.03 6.01 -1.30
N ALA A 108 -9.40 5.20 -2.30
CA ALA A 108 -8.58 4.98 -3.49
C ALA A 108 -8.39 6.27 -4.29
N ASP A 109 -9.41 7.12 -4.42
CA ASP A 109 -9.31 8.40 -5.13
C ASP A 109 -8.49 9.43 -4.35
N ILE A 110 -8.54 9.45 -3.01
CA ILE A 110 -7.65 10.29 -2.20
C ILE A 110 -6.18 9.86 -2.42
N LEU A 111 -5.88 8.57 -2.36
CA LEU A 111 -4.52 8.06 -2.57
C LEU A 111 -4.03 8.34 -4.00
N ASP A 112 -4.86 8.11 -5.02
CA ASP A 112 -4.56 8.43 -6.42
C ASP A 112 -4.25 9.92 -6.61
N GLN A 113 -5.06 10.81 -6.02
CA GLN A 113 -4.83 12.25 -6.08
C GLN A 113 -3.50 12.66 -5.41
N LEU A 114 -3.20 12.10 -4.24
CA LEU A 114 -1.94 12.38 -3.54
C LEU A 114 -0.73 11.88 -4.35
N TRP A 115 -0.82 10.70 -4.95
CA TRP A 115 0.23 10.16 -5.82
C TRP A 115 0.40 10.98 -7.10
N ALA A 116 -0.69 11.29 -7.80
CA ALA A 116 -0.65 12.11 -9.00
C ALA A 116 -0.03 13.49 -8.73
N ALA A 117 -0.44 14.16 -7.66
CA ALA A 117 0.15 15.42 -7.24
C ALA A 117 1.64 15.28 -6.89
N ARG A 118 2.02 14.22 -6.18
CA ARG A 118 3.41 13.93 -5.83
C ARG A 118 4.30 13.71 -7.05
N ILE A 119 3.84 12.93 -8.04
CA ILE A 119 4.54 12.65 -9.30
C ILE A 119 4.71 13.94 -10.11
N GLN A 120 3.66 14.76 -10.16
CA GLN A 120 3.67 16.06 -10.83
C GLN A 120 4.42 17.14 -10.05
N ARG A 121 4.91 16.87 -8.84
CA ARG A 121 5.57 17.85 -7.95
C ARG A 121 4.66 19.05 -7.65
N ILE A 122 3.38 18.78 -7.49
CA ILE A 122 2.37 19.77 -7.10
C ILE A 122 2.04 19.54 -5.62
N PRO A 123 2.16 20.55 -4.74
CA PRO A 123 1.73 20.42 -3.37
C PRO A 123 0.20 20.34 -3.30
N LEU A 124 -0.32 19.20 -2.83
CA LEU A 124 -1.75 18.98 -2.60
C LEU A 124 -2.02 18.79 -1.11
N ALA A 125 -2.91 19.61 -0.55
CA ALA A 125 -3.38 19.45 0.82
C ALA A 125 -4.39 18.30 0.91
N LEU A 126 -4.33 17.49 1.98
CA LEU A 126 -5.24 16.37 2.16
C LEU A 126 -6.71 16.80 2.25
N ALA A 127 -7.00 17.98 2.84
CA ALA A 127 -8.36 18.52 2.87
C ALA A 127 -8.93 18.76 1.46
N ASP A 128 -8.09 19.19 0.52
CA ASP A 128 -8.49 19.37 -0.88
C ASP A 128 -8.74 18.03 -1.57
N ALA A 129 -7.84 17.06 -1.37
CA ALA A 129 -7.99 15.70 -1.89
C ALA A 129 -9.28 15.03 -1.38
N ARG A 130 -9.53 15.13 -0.06
CA ARG A 130 -10.77 14.65 0.59
C ARG A 130 -11.99 15.34 -0.03
N ARG A 131 -12.00 16.67 -0.13
CA ARG A 131 -13.12 17.41 -0.72
C ARG A 131 -13.42 16.93 -2.14
N LEU A 132 -12.40 16.83 -2.99
CA LEU A 132 -12.54 16.37 -4.37
C LEU A 132 -13.09 14.93 -4.44
N ALA A 133 -12.57 14.02 -3.61
CA ALA A 133 -13.05 12.63 -3.56
C ALA A 133 -14.53 12.55 -3.15
N HIS A 134 -14.95 13.31 -2.13
CA HIS A 134 -16.35 13.35 -1.69
C HIS A 134 -17.28 14.02 -2.71
N THR A 135 -16.80 14.98 -3.51
CA THR A 135 -17.61 15.53 -4.62
C THR A 135 -17.85 14.51 -5.73
N ARG A 136 -16.89 13.60 -5.94
CA ARG A 136 -16.94 12.56 -6.97
C ARG A 136 -17.77 11.36 -6.53
N PHE A 137 -17.63 10.96 -5.27
CA PHE A 137 -18.34 9.85 -4.66
C PHE A 137 -19.17 10.37 -3.48
N PRO A 138 -20.28 11.08 -3.73
CA PRO A 138 -21.17 11.50 -2.65
C PRO A 138 -21.73 10.26 -1.97
N THR A 139 -21.96 10.32 -0.66
CA THR A 139 -22.50 9.20 0.15
C THR A 139 -23.81 8.66 -0.41
N HIS A 140 -24.04 7.36 -0.23
CA HIS A 140 -25.10 6.52 -0.82
C HIS A 140 -26.51 7.13 -0.87
N GLU A 141 -26.90 7.94 0.10
CA GLU A 141 -28.20 8.63 0.12
C GLU A 141 -28.40 9.54 -1.11
N SER A 142 -27.32 10.04 -1.70
CA SER A 142 -27.32 10.90 -2.88
C SER A 142 -26.98 10.16 -4.19
N THR A 143 -26.55 8.89 -4.16
CA THR A 143 -26.07 8.18 -5.37
C THR A 143 -27.20 7.60 -6.22
N GLN A 144 -28.35 7.27 -5.63
CA GLN A 144 -29.52 6.81 -6.39
C GLN A 144 -30.00 7.86 -7.41
N ALA A 145 -29.86 9.15 -7.11
CA ALA A 145 -30.26 10.23 -8.00
C ALA A 145 -29.26 10.49 -9.15
N ARG A 146 -27.97 10.15 -8.98
CA ARG A 146 -26.90 10.46 -9.94
C ARG A 146 -26.45 9.30 -10.82
N ARG A 147 -26.84 8.05 -10.53
CA ARG A 147 -26.55 6.89 -11.41
C ARG A 147 -27.09 7.10 -12.84
N ALA A 148 -28.16 7.89 -13.00
CA ALA A 148 -28.71 8.25 -14.30
C ALA A 148 -27.82 9.21 -15.15
N ASP A 149 -26.87 9.91 -14.53
CA ASP A 149 -25.97 10.86 -15.21
C ASP A 149 -24.56 10.28 -15.48
N ALA A 150 -24.33 8.99 -15.16
CA ALA A 150 -23.02 8.33 -15.19
C ALA A 150 -22.38 8.23 -16.59
N GLU A 151 -23.09 8.59 -17.65
CA GLU A 151 -22.56 8.68 -19.02
C GLU A 151 -21.72 9.94 -19.30
N SER A 152 -21.73 10.95 -18.43
CA SER A 152 -20.82 12.10 -18.59
C SER A 152 -19.43 11.73 -18.07
N VAL A 153 -18.68 10.97 -18.87
CA VAL A 153 -17.25 10.70 -18.68
C VAL A 153 -16.48 12.01 -18.78
N ARG A 154 -16.46 12.77 -17.69
CA ARG A 154 -15.55 13.91 -17.57
C ARG A 154 -14.13 13.36 -17.43
N PRO A 155 -13.17 13.85 -18.23
CA PRO A 155 -11.76 13.47 -18.06
C PRO A 155 -11.36 13.71 -16.61
N LEU A 156 -10.53 12.82 -16.05
CA LEU A 156 -10.10 12.94 -14.67
C LEU A 156 -9.43 14.31 -14.50
N PRO A 157 -9.88 15.13 -13.53
CA PRO A 157 -9.26 16.42 -13.28
C PRO A 157 -7.78 16.17 -12.96
N HIS A 158 -6.91 16.86 -13.68
CA HIS A 158 -5.48 16.85 -13.40
C HIS A 158 -5.26 17.64 -12.11
N ALA A 159 -4.21 17.31 -11.34
CA ALA A 159 -3.91 18.10 -10.15
C ALA A 159 -3.61 19.55 -10.60
N HIS A 160 -4.42 20.49 -10.16
CA HIS A 160 -4.24 21.90 -10.49
C HIS A 160 -3.37 22.54 -9.41
N GLY A 161 -2.18 22.99 -9.80
CA GLY A 161 -1.29 23.73 -8.91
C GLY A 161 0.02 24.10 -9.59
N ALA A 162 0.77 25.01 -8.95
CA ALA A 162 2.09 25.38 -9.42
C ALA A 162 3.09 24.26 -9.09
N LEU A 163 3.95 23.92 -10.05
CA LEU A 163 5.08 23.02 -9.83
C LEU A 163 5.99 23.59 -8.73
N ASP A 164 6.31 22.79 -7.73
CA ASP A 164 7.30 23.15 -6.70
C ASP A 164 8.65 22.51 -7.08
N PRO A 165 9.64 23.31 -7.54
CA PRO A 165 10.95 22.79 -7.93
C PRO A 165 11.76 22.23 -6.76
N GLU A 166 11.34 22.44 -5.52
CA GLU A 166 12.01 21.88 -4.33
C GLU A 166 11.60 20.43 -4.04
N ILE A 167 10.49 19.95 -4.63
CA ILE A 167 10.05 18.56 -4.48
C ILE A 167 10.94 17.68 -5.37
N PRO A 168 11.57 16.61 -4.87
CA PRO A 168 12.41 15.73 -5.68
C PRO A 168 11.64 15.01 -6.80
N THR A 169 12.26 14.85 -7.96
CA THR A 169 11.78 13.98 -9.04
C THR A 169 12.07 12.51 -8.72
N TYR A 170 11.22 11.60 -9.15
CA TYR A 170 11.52 10.17 -9.10
C TYR A 170 12.51 9.77 -10.18
N ASP A 171 13.44 8.88 -9.84
CA ASP A 171 14.25 8.20 -10.85
C ASP A 171 13.44 7.14 -11.62
N GLN A 172 14.02 6.61 -12.70
CA GLN A 172 13.31 5.63 -13.54
C GLN A 172 12.96 4.34 -12.77
N THR A 173 13.82 3.89 -11.86
CA THR A 173 13.62 2.66 -11.07
C THR A 173 12.49 2.85 -10.07
N GLU A 174 12.45 3.98 -9.38
CA GLU A 174 11.39 4.37 -8.46
C GLU A 174 10.04 4.48 -9.18
N ARG A 175 10.03 5.04 -10.40
CA ARG A 175 8.81 5.14 -11.21
C ARG A 175 8.26 3.78 -11.59
N VAL A 176 9.11 2.86 -12.04
CA VAL A 176 8.70 1.48 -12.36
C VAL A 176 8.15 0.81 -11.11
N ARG A 177 8.87 0.87 -9.99
CA ARG A 177 8.42 0.30 -8.71
C ARG A 177 7.07 0.88 -8.26
N LEU A 178 6.90 2.19 -8.32
CA LEU A 178 5.64 2.85 -7.94
C LEU A 178 4.51 2.43 -8.87
N ARG A 179 4.75 2.37 -10.19
CA ARG A 179 3.76 1.91 -11.16
C ARG A 179 3.29 0.49 -10.85
N ASP A 180 4.21 -0.42 -10.55
CA ASP A 180 3.89 -1.82 -10.27
C ASP A 180 3.09 -1.97 -8.96
N VAL A 181 3.42 -1.18 -7.93
CA VAL A 181 2.64 -1.12 -6.67
C VAL A 181 1.23 -0.60 -6.91
N LEU A 182 1.07 0.50 -7.66
CA LEU A 182 -0.23 1.09 -7.94
C LEU A 182 -1.10 0.20 -8.83
N ALA A 183 -0.51 -0.46 -9.83
CA ALA A 183 -1.22 -1.41 -10.68
C ALA A 183 -1.71 -2.63 -9.88
N ARG A 184 -0.89 -3.15 -8.96
CA ARG A 184 -1.29 -4.23 -8.06
C ARG A 184 -2.42 -3.79 -7.12
N ALA A 185 -2.34 -2.58 -6.58
CA ALA A 185 -3.39 -2.01 -5.73
C ALA A 185 -4.73 -1.88 -6.47
N GLU A 186 -4.72 -1.38 -7.72
CA GLU A 186 -5.88 -1.32 -8.61
C GLU A 186 -6.50 -2.71 -8.81
N GLN A 187 -5.69 -3.71 -9.19
CA GLN A 187 -6.13 -5.09 -9.40
C GLN A 187 -6.74 -5.71 -8.14
N GLN A 188 -6.11 -5.52 -6.97
CA GLN A 188 -6.61 -6.01 -5.68
C GLN A 188 -7.98 -5.43 -5.34
N LEU A 189 -8.15 -4.11 -5.46
CA LEU A 189 -9.41 -3.44 -5.17
C LEU A 189 -10.50 -3.83 -6.16
N PHE A 190 -10.16 -3.96 -7.44
CA PHE A 190 -11.09 -4.41 -8.47
C PHE A 190 -11.57 -5.85 -8.22
N GLY A 191 -10.65 -6.77 -7.91
CA GLY A 191 -10.99 -8.16 -7.56
C GLY A 191 -11.85 -8.24 -6.31
N TRP A 192 -11.50 -7.49 -5.25
CA TRP A 192 -12.29 -7.43 -4.02
C TRP A 192 -13.70 -6.89 -4.23
N MET A 193 -13.87 -5.86 -5.06
CA MET A 193 -15.19 -5.34 -5.40
C MET A 193 -16.06 -6.41 -6.06
N ARG A 194 -15.51 -7.17 -7.02
CA ARG A 194 -16.28 -8.22 -7.70
C ARG A 194 -16.64 -9.37 -6.78
N ASP A 195 -15.71 -9.80 -5.92
CA ASP A 195 -15.99 -10.81 -4.90
C ASP A 195 -17.10 -10.34 -3.94
N THR A 196 -17.09 -9.07 -3.58
CA THR A 196 -18.12 -8.43 -2.74
C THR A 196 -19.49 -8.40 -3.42
N LEU A 197 -19.52 -8.17 -4.74
CA LEU A 197 -20.73 -8.27 -5.56
C LEU A 197 -21.13 -9.73 -5.87
N GLY A 198 -20.28 -10.71 -5.59
CA GLY A 198 -20.49 -12.11 -5.93
C GLY A 198 -20.33 -12.41 -7.43
N MET A 199 -19.59 -11.56 -8.14
CA MET A 199 -19.34 -11.67 -9.58
C MET A 199 -17.99 -12.36 -9.82
N PRO A 200 -17.85 -13.18 -10.89
CA PRO A 200 -16.56 -13.78 -11.23
C PRO A 200 -15.58 -12.67 -11.63
N ARG A 201 -14.33 -12.76 -11.18
CA ARG A 201 -13.27 -11.85 -11.65
C ARG A 201 -13.10 -12.01 -13.17
N PRO A 202 -12.79 -10.94 -13.93
CA PRO A 202 -12.43 -11.07 -15.32
C PRO A 202 -11.26 -12.03 -15.43
N PRO A 203 -11.14 -12.80 -16.53
CA PRO A 203 -9.92 -13.55 -16.77
C PRO A 203 -8.77 -12.56 -16.68
N GLU A 204 -7.82 -12.83 -15.79
CA GLU A 204 -6.55 -12.12 -15.81
C GLU A 204 -6.04 -12.32 -17.24
N GLN A 205 -5.93 -11.22 -17.99
CA GLN A 205 -5.22 -11.29 -19.25
C GLN A 205 -3.80 -11.58 -18.84
N ASP A 206 -3.44 -12.87 -18.82
CA ASP A 206 -2.13 -13.35 -18.45
C ASP A 206 -1.12 -12.53 -19.25
N ALA A 207 -0.53 -11.51 -18.62
CA ALA A 207 0.44 -10.63 -19.25
C ALA A 207 1.69 -11.43 -19.69
N ASP A 208 1.79 -12.67 -19.20
CA ASP A 208 2.84 -13.64 -19.48
C ASP A 208 2.55 -14.55 -20.68
N ALA A 209 1.33 -14.55 -21.25
CA ALA A 209 1.02 -15.35 -22.44
C ALA A 209 1.78 -14.88 -23.71
N HIS A 210 2.49 -13.75 -23.63
CA HIS A 210 3.36 -13.25 -24.71
C HIS A 210 4.86 -13.47 -24.46
N ALA A 211 5.27 -14.04 -23.32
CA ALA A 211 6.68 -14.32 -23.08
C ALA A 211 7.19 -15.57 -23.84
N ASP A 212 6.31 -16.51 -24.18
CA ASP A 212 6.72 -17.82 -24.73
C ASP A 212 6.70 -17.90 -26.28
N GLU A 213 6.07 -16.93 -26.98
CA GLU A 213 6.04 -16.96 -28.46
C GLU A 213 7.25 -16.27 -29.12
N THR A 214 8.10 -15.55 -28.38
CA THR A 214 9.22 -14.79 -28.98
C THR A 214 10.54 -15.57 -29.10
N ILE A 215 10.62 -16.81 -28.58
CA ILE A 215 11.84 -17.63 -28.66
C ILE A 215 11.76 -18.70 -29.78
N ALA A 216 10.57 -18.99 -30.33
CA ALA A 216 10.38 -20.06 -31.31
C ALA A 216 10.49 -19.63 -32.80
N SER A 217 10.91 -18.40 -33.12
CA SER A 217 11.03 -17.93 -34.52
C SER A 217 12.35 -17.23 -34.84
N SER A 218 13.46 -17.81 -34.38
CA SER A 218 14.83 -17.36 -34.71
C SER A 218 15.74 -18.54 -35.11
N ASP A 219 15.23 -19.55 -35.82
CA ASP A 219 16.08 -20.52 -36.49
C ASP A 219 15.52 -20.86 -37.88
N GLY A 220 16.20 -20.37 -38.91
CA GLY A 220 15.88 -20.78 -40.28
C GLY A 220 16.40 -19.95 -41.44
N ALA A 221 17.44 -19.11 -41.33
CA ALA A 221 18.14 -18.63 -42.53
C ALA A 221 19.57 -18.11 -42.28
N ALA A 222 20.52 -18.84 -42.87
CA ALA A 222 21.71 -18.29 -43.54
C ALA A 222 22.96 -17.90 -42.73
N TRP A 223 23.53 -18.82 -41.95
CA TRP A 223 24.98 -18.82 -41.69
C TRP A 223 25.57 -20.24 -41.76
N ALA A 224 25.55 -20.81 -42.96
CA ALA A 224 26.32 -22.00 -43.31
C ALA A 224 27.52 -21.58 -44.17
N ALA A 225 28.62 -21.20 -43.53
CA ALA A 225 29.94 -21.24 -44.14
C ALA A 225 31.02 -21.35 -43.06
N ASP A 226 31.79 -22.43 -43.17
CA ASP A 226 33.16 -22.58 -42.66
C ASP A 226 33.34 -22.92 -41.17
N ALA A 227 33.08 -24.20 -40.84
CA ALA A 227 33.64 -24.86 -39.68
C ALA A 227 34.33 -26.17 -40.10
N PRO A 228 35.62 -26.39 -39.76
CA PRO A 228 36.37 -27.57 -40.17
C PRO A 228 35.93 -28.85 -39.41
N PRO A 229 36.11 -30.04 -40.02
CA PRO A 229 35.60 -31.30 -39.50
C PRO A 229 36.35 -31.72 -38.22
N ARG A 230 35.60 -32.08 -37.18
CA ARG A 230 36.11 -32.85 -36.03
C ARG A 230 35.91 -34.35 -36.29
N PRO A 231 36.92 -35.19 -36.02
CA PRO A 231 36.85 -36.62 -36.24
C PRO A 231 36.13 -37.36 -35.09
N ASP A 232 35.32 -38.34 -35.50
CA ASP A 232 34.96 -39.62 -34.90
C ASP A 232 35.35 -39.89 -33.43
N ALA A 233 34.32 -40.12 -32.61
CA ALA A 233 34.40 -41.03 -31.46
C ALA A 233 33.00 -41.58 -31.09
N ALA A 234 32.75 -42.79 -31.58
CA ALA A 234 32.10 -43.93 -30.93
C ALA A 234 31.05 -43.69 -29.82
N GLU A 235 29.80 -44.03 -30.14
CA GLU A 235 29.13 -45.26 -29.65
C GLU A 235 29.21 -45.55 -28.14
N GLN A 236 28.08 -45.38 -27.44
CA GLN A 236 27.63 -46.38 -26.46
C GLN A 236 26.15 -46.24 -26.11
N ASP A 237 25.39 -47.23 -26.58
CA ASP A 237 24.14 -47.73 -26.04
C ASP A 237 24.26 -48.11 -24.56
N ALA A 238 23.23 -47.79 -23.75
CA ALA A 238 22.64 -48.75 -22.81
C ALA A 238 21.30 -48.23 -22.24
N PRO A 239 20.25 -49.08 -22.14
CA PRO A 239 18.97 -48.76 -21.52
C PRO A 239 18.94 -49.18 -20.04
N SER A 240 18.15 -48.48 -19.23
CA SER A 240 17.84 -48.89 -17.84
C SER A 240 16.34 -48.77 -17.58
N ASP A 241 15.71 -49.94 -17.57
CA ASP A 241 14.38 -50.27 -17.09
C ASP A 241 14.43 -50.55 -15.57
N ALA A 242 13.50 -50.01 -14.77
CA ALA A 242 12.99 -50.61 -13.51
C ALA A 242 12.08 -49.65 -12.70
N ARG A 243 10.76 -49.87 -12.87
CA ARG A 243 9.71 -50.13 -11.86
C ARG A 243 9.84 -49.78 -10.35
N ASN A 244 8.63 -49.52 -9.83
CA ASN A 244 8.06 -49.66 -8.46
C ASN A 244 8.01 -48.36 -7.63
N GLU A 245 6.86 -47.71 -7.49
CA GLU A 245 5.59 -48.04 -6.79
C GLU A 245 5.49 -47.32 -5.42
N PRO A 246 4.27 -46.97 -4.98
CA PRO A 246 4.01 -45.96 -3.95
C PRO A 246 3.95 -46.57 -2.55
N THR A 247 4.10 -45.74 -1.51
CA THR A 247 3.85 -46.14 -0.13
C THR A 247 2.82 -45.20 0.49
N ASP A 248 1.64 -45.76 0.74
CA ASP A 248 0.55 -45.21 1.55
C ASP A 248 0.88 -45.26 3.05
N ALA A 249 0.20 -44.37 3.78
CA ALA A 249 -0.38 -44.51 5.12
C ALA A 249 0.47 -45.04 6.30
N ASP A 250 0.63 -44.20 7.32
CA ASP A 250 0.06 -44.40 8.68
C ASP A 250 0.74 -43.36 9.61
N ASP A 251 0.02 -42.43 10.23
CA ASP A 251 -0.91 -42.57 11.35
C ASP A 251 -0.22 -42.67 12.73
N ALA A 252 -0.64 -41.72 13.58
CA ALA A 252 -0.70 -41.75 15.04
C ALA A 252 0.57 -41.64 15.95
N HIS A 253 0.39 -40.74 16.94
CA HIS A 253 1.05 -40.65 18.26
C HIS A 253 2.52 -40.17 18.26
N GLU A 254 3.02 -39.37 19.20
CA GLU A 254 2.69 -39.29 20.62
C GLU A 254 3.27 -38.00 21.25
N ASP A 255 2.56 -37.53 22.26
CA ASP A 255 2.97 -36.58 23.29
C ASP A 255 4.35 -36.95 23.89
N SER A 256 5.26 -35.98 24.04
CA SER A 256 6.26 -35.99 25.12
C SER A 256 7.02 -34.66 25.24
N ARG A 257 6.59 -33.88 26.22
CA ARG A 257 7.45 -32.99 26.99
C ARG A 257 8.57 -33.82 27.62
N THR A 258 9.83 -33.41 27.48
CA THR A 258 10.79 -33.34 28.60
C THR A 258 12.11 -32.70 28.17
N ALA A 259 12.52 -31.71 28.97
CA ALA A 259 13.87 -31.46 29.47
C ALA A 259 15.05 -31.36 28.48
N SER A 260 15.63 -30.17 28.46
CA SER A 260 17.07 -29.97 28.24
C SER A 260 17.90 -30.92 29.11
N PRO A 261 19.02 -31.40 28.55
CA PRO A 261 20.26 -31.29 29.29
C PRO A 261 21.41 -30.76 28.43
N GLU A 262 22.42 -30.31 29.18
CA GLU A 262 23.64 -29.63 28.78
C GLU A 262 24.58 -30.48 27.91
N ASP A 263 25.35 -29.75 27.10
CA ASP A 263 26.69 -29.98 26.53
C ASP A 263 27.46 -31.25 26.96
N PRO A 264 28.11 -31.96 26.02
CA PRO A 264 29.56 -31.79 25.93
C PRO A 264 30.15 -31.87 24.52
N ARG A 265 30.96 -30.87 24.19
CA ARG A 265 32.27 -30.94 23.48
C ARG A 265 32.65 -32.27 22.81
N THR A 266 32.81 -32.23 21.49
CA THR A 266 33.79 -33.07 20.76
C THR A 266 34.47 -32.26 19.64
N ASP A 267 35.78 -32.12 19.81
CA ASP A 267 36.84 -32.45 18.86
C ASP A 267 36.63 -32.19 17.35
N ARG A 268 37.49 -31.28 16.86
CA ARG A 268 38.55 -31.59 15.87
C ARG A 268 38.10 -32.11 14.50
N GLU A 269 38.03 -31.21 13.52
CA GLU A 269 38.51 -31.51 12.16
C GLU A 269 39.32 -30.35 11.58
N GLU A 270 40.61 -30.62 11.41
CA GLU A 270 41.57 -29.89 10.58
C GLU A 270 41.15 -29.98 9.11
N ARG A 271 40.87 -28.84 8.44
CA ARG A 271 40.94 -28.73 6.98
C ARG A 271 41.63 -27.44 6.51
N GLN A 272 42.90 -27.64 6.17
CA GLN A 272 43.67 -27.10 5.04
C GLN A 272 43.49 -25.63 4.63
N ALA A 273 44.53 -24.86 4.92
CA ALA A 273 44.77 -23.53 4.38
C ALA A 273 45.24 -23.58 2.90
N PRO A 274 44.80 -22.65 2.03
CA PRO A 274 45.35 -22.46 0.70
C PRO A 274 46.74 -21.78 0.72
N PRO A 275 47.57 -21.99 -0.32
CA PRO A 275 48.97 -21.57 -0.34
C PRO A 275 49.17 -20.04 -0.42
N ALA A 276 50.23 -19.61 0.24
CA ALA A 276 50.66 -18.22 0.42
C ALA A 276 50.94 -17.48 -0.89
N GLY A 277 50.21 -16.38 -1.11
CA GLY A 277 50.63 -15.30 -2.00
C GLY A 277 51.70 -14.40 -1.34
N PRO A 278 52.48 -13.66 -2.14
CA PRO A 278 53.60 -12.85 -1.65
C PRO A 278 53.14 -11.72 -0.71
N PRO A 279 54.02 -11.30 0.22
CA PRO A 279 53.69 -10.37 1.31
C PRO A 279 53.31 -8.99 0.75
N ARG A 280 52.11 -8.53 1.10
CA ARG A 280 51.72 -7.11 1.00
C ARG A 280 52.02 -6.43 2.32
N ASP A 281 52.71 -5.29 2.24
CA ASP A 281 53.07 -4.44 3.37
C ASP A 281 51.85 -4.08 4.25
N PRO A 282 51.89 -4.34 5.57
CA PRO A 282 50.87 -3.89 6.50
C PRO A 282 51.24 -2.49 7.01
N ALA A 283 50.87 -1.47 6.25
CA ALA A 283 50.90 -0.09 6.73
C ALA A 283 49.52 0.54 6.58
N GLU A 284 48.94 0.88 7.75
CA GLU A 284 47.95 1.94 7.95
C GLU A 284 46.53 1.73 7.37
N GLY A 285 45.63 1.15 8.16
CA GLY A 285 44.19 1.24 7.86
C GLY A 285 43.22 0.50 8.78
N GLY A 286 43.67 -0.54 9.51
CA GLY A 286 42.76 -1.45 10.23
C GLY A 286 42.30 -1.02 11.63
N ALA A 287 43.01 -0.09 12.29
CA ALA A 287 42.74 0.24 13.70
C ALA A 287 41.62 1.27 13.90
N SER A 288 41.27 2.09 12.89
CA SER A 288 40.23 3.13 13.00
C SER A 288 38.83 2.54 13.02
N ALA A 289 38.54 1.57 12.14
CA ALA A 289 37.20 1.03 11.97
C ALA A 289 36.70 0.24 13.19
N ALA A 290 37.60 -0.50 13.87
CA ALA A 290 37.24 -1.25 15.07
C ALA A 290 37.02 -0.32 16.29
N ALA A 291 37.76 0.79 16.38
CA ALA A 291 37.59 1.79 17.42
C ALA A 291 36.32 2.63 17.24
N GLU A 292 35.99 2.98 15.99
CA GLU A 292 34.75 3.70 15.65
C GLU A 292 33.50 2.85 15.93
N HIS A 293 33.52 1.56 15.59
CA HIS A 293 32.38 0.68 15.86
C HIS A 293 32.14 0.46 17.37
N ALA A 294 33.20 0.40 18.17
CA ALA A 294 33.08 0.34 19.63
C ALA A 294 32.52 1.63 20.23
N HIS A 295 32.87 2.79 19.66
CA HIS A 295 32.37 4.10 20.09
C HIS A 295 30.87 4.28 19.82
N TYR A 296 30.38 3.85 18.66
CA TYR A 296 28.94 3.90 18.34
C TYR A 296 28.12 2.93 19.22
N ALA A 297 28.64 1.74 19.50
CA ALA A 297 27.95 0.78 20.37
C ALA A 297 27.76 1.32 21.81
N ASP A 298 28.70 2.14 22.30
CA ASP A 298 28.61 2.73 23.63
C ASP A 298 27.62 3.92 23.67
N LEU A 299 27.61 4.76 22.62
CA LEU A 299 26.64 5.86 22.46
C LEU A 299 25.18 5.38 22.46
N PHE A 300 24.90 4.21 21.87
CA PHE A 300 23.57 3.60 21.92
C PHE A 300 23.19 3.09 23.31
N ARG A 301 24.14 2.53 24.07
CA ARG A 301 23.89 2.06 25.44
C ARG A 301 23.62 3.20 26.41
N THR A 302 24.31 4.34 26.27
CA THR A 302 24.12 5.48 27.18
C THR A 302 22.82 6.23 26.91
N LYS A 303 22.40 6.38 25.64
CA LYS A 303 21.16 7.12 25.28
C LYS A 303 19.87 6.37 25.60
N VAL A 304 19.85 5.04 25.48
CA VAL A 304 18.66 4.24 25.80
C VAL A 304 18.41 4.20 27.31
N ARG A 305 19.45 4.28 28.14
CA ARG A 305 19.31 4.32 29.60
C ARG A 305 18.89 5.69 30.14
N SER A 306 19.30 6.78 29.48
CA SER A 306 18.96 8.16 29.87
C SER A 306 17.52 8.58 29.52
N THR A 307 16.90 7.94 28.53
CA THR A 307 15.55 8.32 28.06
C THR A 307 14.43 7.56 28.76
N LEU A 308 14.73 6.44 29.42
CA LEU A 308 13.74 5.63 30.14
C LEU A 308 13.48 6.13 31.58
N THR A 309 14.27 7.07 32.10
CA THR A 309 14.15 7.57 33.49
C THR A 309 13.49 8.94 33.61
N GLN A 310 12.99 9.52 32.51
CA GLN A 310 12.56 10.93 32.46
C GLN A 310 11.14 11.14 31.88
N LEU A 311 10.25 10.15 32.06
CA LEU A 311 8.82 10.32 31.85
C LEU A 311 8.14 10.29 33.22
N ASP A 312 8.12 11.47 33.83
CA ASP A 312 7.31 11.82 34.99
C ASP A 312 5.85 12.02 34.49
N PRO A 313 4.87 11.23 34.94
CA PRO A 313 3.51 11.25 34.40
C PRO A 313 2.55 12.26 35.05
N ASP A 314 3.02 13.14 35.95
CA ASP A 314 2.15 14.03 36.72
C ASP A 314 2.28 15.50 36.30
N ALA A 315 1.73 15.84 35.13
CA ALA A 315 1.42 17.23 34.78
C ALA A 315 -0.05 17.35 34.39
N ASP A 316 -0.86 17.53 35.44
CA ASP A 316 -2.18 18.16 35.41
C ASP A 316 -2.13 19.44 34.57
N ASP A 317 -3.10 19.66 33.69
CA ASP A 317 -3.51 21.02 33.34
C ASP A 317 -4.99 21.03 32.92
N ALA A 318 -5.79 21.41 33.92
CA ALA A 318 -6.87 22.39 33.91
C ALA A 318 -8.00 22.25 32.87
N GLU A 319 -9.14 21.86 33.44
CA GLU A 319 -10.51 22.22 33.07
C GLU A 319 -10.62 23.70 32.64
N ASP A 320 -11.36 23.94 31.55
CA ASP A 320 -11.97 25.25 31.31
C ASP A 320 -13.39 25.02 30.78
N ASP A 321 -14.32 25.06 31.74
CA ASP A 321 -15.76 25.15 31.55
C ASP A 321 -16.10 26.50 30.92
N ALA A 322 -16.73 26.47 29.75
CA ALA A 322 -17.47 27.61 29.21
C ALA A 322 -18.83 27.10 28.70
N GLU A 323 -19.77 27.03 29.64
CA GLU A 323 -21.20 27.07 29.36
C GLU A 323 -21.53 28.42 28.70
N ASP A 324 -22.02 28.40 27.46
CA ASP A 324 -22.59 29.59 26.82
C ASP A 324 -24.03 29.28 26.40
N ASP A 325 -24.94 29.66 27.30
CA ASP A 325 -26.38 29.74 27.13
C ASP A 325 -26.71 30.78 26.05
N ALA A 326 -27.13 30.32 24.87
CA ALA A 326 -27.74 31.18 23.86
C ALA A 326 -29.22 30.81 23.69
N GLU A 327 -30.06 31.57 24.38
CA GLU A 327 -31.52 31.64 24.19
C GLU A 327 -31.87 31.82 22.70
N ALA A 328 -32.68 30.91 22.16
CA ALA A 328 -33.29 31.07 20.85
C ALA A 328 -34.59 31.90 20.97
N PRO A 329 -34.76 32.96 20.18
CA PRO A 329 -36.02 33.71 20.15
C PRO A 329 -37.10 32.93 19.42
N ALA A 330 -38.27 32.86 20.04
CA ALA A 330 -39.52 32.45 19.43
C ALA A 330 -40.14 33.65 18.71
N ASP A 331 -40.20 33.57 17.38
CA ASP A 331 -40.89 34.46 16.45
C ASP A 331 -41.05 33.64 15.14
N ASP A 332 -42.09 33.71 14.34
CA ASP A 332 -43.43 34.28 14.43
C ASP A 332 -44.17 33.68 13.21
N ASP A 333 -45.50 33.66 13.25
CA ASP A 333 -46.39 33.18 12.20
C ASP A 333 -46.11 33.83 10.82
N ALA A 334 -45.86 33.03 9.79
CA ALA A 334 -45.86 33.52 8.40
C ALA A 334 -46.39 32.47 7.40
N GLU A 335 -47.67 32.67 7.06
CA GLU A 335 -48.33 32.44 5.77
C GLU A 335 -47.88 31.29 4.86
N ALA A 336 -48.78 30.32 4.70
CA ALA A 336 -48.74 29.28 3.68
C ALA A 336 -48.82 29.86 2.25
N PRO A 337 -47.83 29.62 1.36
CA PRO A 337 -48.00 29.85 -0.06
C PRO A 337 -48.69 28.65 -0.72
N ALA A 338 -49.64 28.98 -1.58
CA ALA A 338 -50.55 28.11 -2.30
C ALA A 338 -49.86 27.17 -3.31
N ASP A 339 -50.49 26.00 -3.49
CA ASP A 339 -50.56 25.17 -4.71
C ASP A 339 -49.29 25.04 -5.57
N ASP A 340 -48.33 24.26 -5.09
CA ASP A 340 -47.29 23.69 -5.94
C ASP A 340 -47.89 22.46 -6.69
N PRO A 341 -47.90 22.42 -8.03
CA PRO A 341 -48.55 21.34 -8.79
C PRO A 341 -47.90 19.99 -8.47
N PRO A 342 -48.68 18.88 -8.51
CA PRO A 342 -48.19 17.56 -8.15
C PRO A 342 -47.05 17.16 -9.09
N ARG A 343 -45.82 17.32 -8.61
CA ARG A 343 -44.63 16.80 -9.27
C ARG A 343 -44.85 15.29 -9.39
N LYS A 344 -45.04 14.82 -10.62
CA LYS A 344 -44.99 13.40 -10.99
C LYS A 344 -43.74 12.83 -10.33
N ARG A 345 -43.91 12.13 -9.21
CA ARG A 345 -42.85 11.31 -8.62
C ARG A 345 -42.51 10.31 -9.71
N ALA A 346 -41.39 10.54 -10.38
CA ALA A 346 -40.81 9.58 -11.31
C ALA A 346 -40.73 8.28 -10.52
N ARG A 347 -41.50 7.29 -10.96
CA ARG A 347 -41.51 5.97 -10.35
C ARG A 347 -40.09 5.47 -10.56
N HIS A 348 -39.27 5.49 -9.51
CA HIS A 348 -37.93 4.93 -9.53
C HIS A 348 -38.07 3.43 -9.80
N GLU A 349 -37.97 3.06 -11.08
CA GLU A 349 -37.73 1.68 -11.45
C GLU A 349 -36.42 1.27 -10.80
N ALA A 350 -36.44 0.15 -10.08
CA ALA A 350 -35.23 -0.40 -9.49
C ALA A 350 -34.22 -0.62 -10.64
N PRO A 351 -32.96 -0.18 -10.48
CA PRO A 351 -31.96 -0.27 -11.53
C PRO A 351 -31.82 -1.71 -12.00
N VAL A 352 -31.73 -1.89 -13.31
CA VAL A 352 -31.52 -3.21 -13.91
C VAL A 352 -30.21 -3.77 -13.32
N PRO A 353 -30.18 -5.01 -12.80
CA PRO A 353 -29.01 -5.55 -12.11
C PRO A 353 -27.67 -5.46 -12.87
N GLY A 354 -27.71 -5.35 -14.21
CA GLY A 354 -26.53 -5.14 -15.05
C GLY A 354 -25.91 -3.74 -14.97
N GLU A 355 -26.73 -2.68 -14.96
CA GLU A 355 -26.24 -1.29 -14.97
C GLU A 355 -25.46 -0.94 -13.70
N ALA A 356 -25.87 -1.49 -12.56
CA ALA A 356 -25.16 -1.30 -11.30
C ALA A 356 -23.76 -1.93 -11.35
N LEU A 357 -23.60 -3.08 -12.02
CA LEU A 357 -22.29 -3.73 -12.15
C LEU A 357 -21.36 -2.92 -13.05
N GLU A 358 -21.85 -2.47 -14.21
CA GLU A 358 -21.06 -1.65 -15.14
C GLU A 358 -20.55 -0.38 -14.48
N TYR A 359 -21.39 0.26 -13.64
CA TYR A 359 -20.98 1.40 -12.82
C TYR A 359 -19.79 1.04 -11.91
N TRP A 360 -19.88 -0.05 -11.14
CA TRP A 360 -18.81 -0.44 -10.22
C TRP A 360 -17.54 -0.85 -10.97
N ASP A 361 -17.66 -1.65 -12.03
CA ASP A 361 -16.54 -2.04 -12.88
C ASP A 361 -15.82 -0.78 -13.41
N MET A 362 -16.56 0.20 -13.94
CA MET A 362 -16.00 1.45 -14.43
C MET A 362 -15.30 2.26 -13.34
N GLN A 363 -15.87 2.39 -12.13
CA GLN A 363 -15.26 3.19 -11.08
C GLN A 363 -14.00 2.52 -10.51
N TYR A 364 -14.02 1.21 -10.29
CA TYR A 364 -12.87 0.49 -9.75
C TYR A 364 -11.73 0.36 -10.77
N ALA A 365 -12.03 0.18 -12.06
CA ALA A 365 -11.04 0.22 -13.14
C ALA A 365 -10.41 1.61 -13.36
N ARG A 366 -10.92 2.64 -12.66
CA ARG A 366 -10.35 4.00 -12.67
C ARG A 366 -9.58 4.33 -11.39
N THR A 367 -9.48 3.41 -10.44
CA THR A 367 -8.64 3.61 -9.25
C THR A 367 -7.18 3.72 -9.67
N PHE A 368 -6.43 4.66 -9.09
CA PHE A 368 -5.03 4.95 -9.45
C PHE A 368 -4.77 5.36 -10.91
N ALA A 369 -5.81 5.57 -11.73
CA ALA A 369 -5.64 5.87 -13.15
C ALA A 369 -4.85 7.16 -13.41
N ARG A 370 -5.00 8.20 -12.56
CA ARG A 370 -4.27 9.46 -12.73
C ARG A 370 -2.78 9.23 -12.51
N ALA A 371 -2.42 8.66 -11.36
CA ALA A 371 -1.02 8.40 -11.01
C ALA A 371 -0.35 7.46 -12.04
N LEU A 372 -1.03 6.40 -12.46
CA LEU A 372 -0.54 5.48 -13.48
C LEU A 372 -0.35 6.15 -14.84
N GLN A 373 -1.28 7.01 -15.27
CA GLN A 373 -1.13 7.78 -16.50
C GLN A 373 0.10 8.70 -16.43
N GLN A 374 0.28 9.43 -15.33
CA GLN A 374 1.43 10.32 -15.15
C GLN A 374 2.78 9.58 -15.14
N LEU A 375 2.82 8.38 -14.55
CA LEU A 375 4.01 7.53 -14.57
C LEU A 375 4.37 7.05 -15.98
N ARG A 376 3.38 6.82 -16.85
CA ARG A 376 3.60 6.46 -18.27
C ARG A 376 4.09 7.66 -19.10
N GLU A 377 3.49 8.84 -18.90
CA GLU A 377 3.79 10.03 -19.71
C GLU A 377 5.17 10.63 -19.42
N GLY A 378 5.59 10.71 -18.15
CA GLY A 378 6.83 11.40 -17.82
C GLY A 378 8.13 10.66 -18.20
N GLY A 379 8.08 9.50 -18.87
CA GLY A 379 9.26 8.76 -19.32
C GLY A 379 9.80 9.22 -20.69
N ALA A 380 9.12 10.17 -21.35
CA ALA A 380 9.41 10.59 -22.71
C ALA A 380 10.23 11.90 -22.82
N THR A 381 10.75 12.43 -21.71
CA THR A 381 11.58 13.65 -21.65
C THR A 381 12.98 13.32 -21.17
#